data_AF-A0A3N7FQS5-F1
#
_entry.id   AF-A0A3N7FQS5-F1
#
_cell.length_a   1.000
_cell.length_b   1.000
_cell.length_c   1.000
_cell.angle_alpha   90.00
_cell.angle_beta   90.00
_cell.angle_gamma   90.00
#
_symmetry.space_group_name_H-M   'P 1'
#
loop_
_entity.id
_entity.type
_entity.pdbx_description
1 polymer ?
#
loop_
_entity_poly.entity_id
_entity_poly.type
_entity_poly.pdbx_seq_one_letter_code
_entity_poly.pdbx_strand_id
1 'polypeptide(L)'
;MTQTDSKFADSDQSSCNQPSASGVLQDVHITHPSQSCFMSSIDLHTHFSYQAMVPEAFAIVMAPTDQSRSYGIFRLSDPGGMSVLKECEESGFHPHGEPADGSPIYEHCANVFTNTNLSKYGLRY
;
A
#
# COMPACT_ATOMS: atom_id res chain seq x y z
N MET A 1 21.22 11.33 38.22
CA MET A 1 20.35 12.20 39.04
C MET A 1 20.00 13.37 38.15
N THR A 2 18.79 13.66 37.72
CA THR A 2 17.44 13.22 38.08
C THR A 2 16.52 13.61 36.93
N GLN A 3 15.41 12.89 36.86
CA GLN A 3 14.32 12.87 35.87
C GLN A 3 13.39 14.10 35.94
N THR A 4 12.39 14.10 35.04
CA THR A 4 11.05 14.74 35.06
C THR A 4 10.94 16.15 34.46
N ASP A 5 9.88 16.58 33.79
CA ASP A 5 8.74 16.02 33.02
C ASP A 5 7.86 17.26 32.77
N SER A 6 7.31 17.46 31.57
CA SER A 6 6.08 18.27 31.45
C SER A 6 5.29 17.93 30.19
N LYS A 7 4.17 17.26 30.45
CA LYS A 7 3.11 16.84 29.54
C LYS A 7 2.35 18.02 28.92
N PHE A 8 1.85 17.82 27.70
CA PHE A 8 0.60 18.41 27.19
C PHE A 8 -0.01 17.37 26.22
N ALA A 9 -0.89 16.50 26.71
CA ALA A 9 -2.35 16.60 26.72
C ALA A 9 -2.97 15.94 25.45
N ASP A 10 -3.77 14.93 25.76
CA ASP A 10 -4.53 13.99 24.91
C ASP A 10 -5.71 14.66 24.18
N SER A 11 -6.34 13.91 23.27
CA SER A 11 -7.63 14.13 22.57
C SER A 11 -7.53 14.52 21.09
N ASP A 12 -7.58 13.51 20.22
CA ASP A 12 -8.73 13.36 19.32
C ASP A 12 -8.82 11.91 18.83
N GLN A 13 -9.49 11.12 19.65
CA GLN A 13 -10.02 9.81 19.29
C GLN A 13 -11.19 10.03 18.31
N SER A 14 -10.88 10.16 17.01
CA SER A 14 -11.91 10.13 15.98
C SER A 14 -12.31 8.69 15.68
N SER A 15 -13.26 8.21 16.49
CA SER A 15 -14.12 7.08 16.16
C SER A 15 -14.91 7.41 14.88
N CYS A 16 -14.46 6.93 13.73
CA CYS A 16 -15.32 6.83 12.54
C CYS A 16 -15.83 5.39 12.40
N ASN A 17 -17.16 5.30 12.40
CA ASN A 17 -17.97 4.09 12.50
C ASN A 17 -17.49 2.94 11.60
N GLN A 18 -17.41 1.74 12.18
CA GLN A 18 -17.35 0.48 11.47
C GLN A 18 -18.63 0.29 10.64
N PRO A 19 -18.55 0.18 9.29
CA PRO A 19 -19.64 -0.40 8.52
C PRO A 19 -19.59 -1.91 8.68
N SER A 20 -20.72 -2.47 9.08
CA SER A 20 -21.05 -3.88 9.17
C SER A 20 -20.54 -4.71 7.98
N ALA A 21 -19.96 -5.88 8.29
CA ALA A 21 -19.53 -6.95 7.41
C ALA A 21 -20.14 -6.95 5.99
N SER A 22 -19.32 -6.48 5.04
CA SER A 22 -19.29 -6.91 3.64
C SER A 22 -17.80 -7.04 3.33
N GLY A 23 -17.35 -8.08 2.63
CA GLY A 23 -15.92 -8.33 2.41
C GLY A 23 -15.24 -7.19 1.65
N VAL A 24 -14.74 -6.19 2.38
CA VAL A 24 -14.00 -5.04 1.83
C VAL A 24 -12.55 -5.48 1.68
N LEU A 25 -12.17 -5.82 0.45
CA LEU A 25 -10.77 -5.79 0.05
C LEU A 25 -10.31 -4.34 0.22
N GLN A 26 -9.40 -4.08 1.16
CA GLN A 26 -8.87 -2.75 1.39
C GLN A 26 -7.81 -2.47 0.32
N ASP A 27 -8.16 -1.65 -0.67
CA ASP A 27 -7.24 -1.24 -1.73
C ASP A 27 -6.57 0.10 -1.40
N VAL A 28 -5.24 0.11 -1.42
CA VAL A 28 -4.47 1.36 -1.31
C VAL A 28 -4.26 1.91 -2.70
N HIS A 29 -4.80 3.10 -2.96
CA HIS A 29 -4.61 3.80 -4.22
C HIS A 29 -3.34 4.66 -4.15
N ILE A 30 -2.35 4.30 -4.97
CA ILE A 30 -1.06 4.96 -5.08
C ILE A 30 -0.99 5.64 -6.43
N THR A 31 -0.66 6.92 -6.49
CA THR A 31 -0.66 7.67 -7.76
C THR A 31 0.72 8.21 -8.07
N HIS A 32 1.24 7.81 -9.23
CA HIS A 32 2.50 8.24 -9.83
C HIS A 32 2.18 9.17 -11.00
N PRO A 33 2.02 10.49 -10.79
CA PRO A 33 1.56 11.41 -11.83
C PRO A 33 2.52 11.53 -13.02
N SER A 34 3.81 11.29 -12.81
CA SER A 34 4.84 11.36 -13.85
C SER A 34 5.83 10.18 -13.84
N GLN A 35 5.76 9.31 -12.83
CA GLN A 35 6.68 8.21 -12.61
C GLN A 35 6.15 6.92 -13.25
N SER A 36 7.06 5.96 -13.45
CA SER A 36 6.70 4.62 -13.91
C SER A 36 5.85 3.86 -12.89
N CYS A 37 5.15 2.82 -13.35
CA CYS A 37 4.28 1.99 -12.53
C CYS A 37 5.06 0.97 -11.68
N PHE A 38 5.55 1.39 -10.51
CA PHE A 38 6.23 0.54 -9.52
C PHE A 38 5.85 0.95 -8.09
N MET A 39 6.20 0.14 -7.08
CA MET A 39 6.05 0.53 -5.67
C MET A 39 7.31 1.23 -5.16
N SER A 40 7.21 2.50 -4.77
CA SER A 40 8.29 3.23 -4.11
C SER A 40 8.47 2.80 -2.65
N SER A 41 9.57 3.21 -2.01
CA SER A 41 9.82 2.95 -0.58
C SER A 41 8.65 3.42 0.31
N ILE A 42 8.09 4.59 0.03
CA ILE A 42 6.93 5.13 0.77
C ILE A 42 5.68 4.27 0.54
N ASP A 43 5.49 3.77 -0.67
CA ASP A 43 4.37 2.89 -1.03
C ASP A 43 4.46 1.56 -0.32
N LEU A 44 5.66 0.99 -0.23
CA LEU A 44 5.93 -0.26 0.49
C LEU A 44 5.58 -0.13 1.98
N HIS A 45 6.07 0.92 2.64
CA HIS A 45 5.78 1.19 4.05
C HIS A 45 4.31 1.49 4.31
N THR A 46 3.66 2.23 3.40
CA THR A 46 2.23 2.51 3.49
C THR A 46 1.43 1.21 3.35
N HIS A 47 1.73 0.41 2.32
CA HIS A 47 1.00 -0.83 2.05
C HIS A 47 1.24 -1.92 3.10
N PHE A 48 2.44 -1.99 3.69
CA PHE A 48 2.78 -2.93 4.76
C PHE A 48 1.77 -2.92 5.90
N SER A 49 1.39 -1.74 6.40
CA SER A 49 0.44 -1.61 7.50
C SER A 49 -0.92 -2.22 7.15
N TYR A 50 -1.37 -2.04 5.92
CA TYR A 50 -2.64 -2.62 5.44
C TYR A 50 -2.54 -4.14 5.28
N GLN A 51 -1.49 -4.65 4.65
CA GLN A 51 -1.32 -6.09 4.45
C GLN A 51 -1.07 -6.84 5.77
N ALA A 52 -0.47 -6.20 6.77
CA ALA A 52 -0.30 -6.76 8.11
C ALA A 52 -1.64 -6.91 8.86
N MET A 53 -2.60 -6.02 8.63
CA MET A 53 -3.94 -6.09 9.24
C MET A 53 -4.91 -6.95 8.43
N VAL A 54 -4.79 -6.92 7.11
CA VAL A 54 -5.65 -7.62 6.15
C VAL A 54 -4.75 -8.34 5.15
N PRO A 55 -4.46 -9.64 5.34
CA PRO A 55 -3.55 -10.40 4.46
C PRO A 55 -3.96 -10.42 2.97
N GLU A 56 -5.26 -10.20 2.70
CA GLU A 56 -5.84 -10.09 1.37
C GLU A 56 -5.71 -8.70 0.72
N ALA A 57 -5.13 -7.71 1.41
CA ALA A 57 -4.93 -6.37 0.88
C ALA A 57 -3.98 -6.37 -0.33
N PHE A 58 -4.24 -5.47 -1.27
CA PHE A 58 -3.38 -5.20 -2.42
C PHE A 58 -3.28 -3.69 -2.68
N ALA A 59 -2.19 -3.26 -3.29
CA ALA A 59 -1.97 -1.88 -3.71
C ALA A 59 -2.26 -1.73 -5.21
N ILE A 60 -2.93 -0.65 -5.59
CA ILE A 60 -3.11 -0.25 -6.99
C ILE A 60 -2.24 0.98 -7.23
N VAL A 61 -1.26 0.88 -8.13
CA VAL A 61 -0.47 2.02 -8.59
C VAL A 61 -1.08 2.52 -9.89
N MET A 62 -1.44 3.80 -9.94
CA MET A 62 -1.90 4.52 -11.12
C MET A 62 -0.74 5.36 -11.66
N ALA A 63 -0.30 5.09 -12.89
CA ALA A 63 0.83 5.75 -13.55
C ALA A 63 0.41 6.24 -14.95
N PRO A 64 -0.46 7.27 -15.06
CA PRO A 64 -1.10 7.65 -16.32
C PRO A 64 -0.14 8.07 -17.44
N THR A 65 1.08 8.49 -17.09
CA THR A 65 2.11 8.90 -18.06
C THR A 65 3.06 7.77 -18.46
N ASP A 66 2.98 6.61 -17.81
CA ASP A 66 3.77 5.44 -18.16
C ASP A 66 3.21 4.78 -19.42
N GLN A 67 3.99 4.84 -20.50
CA GLN A 67 3.60 4.30 -21.82
C GLN A 67 3.58 2.76 -21.85
N SER A 68 4.25 2.11 -20.89
CA SER A 68 4.33 0.65 -20.81
C SER A 68 3.19 0.06 -19.98
N ARG A 69 2.80 0.74 -18.89
CA ARG A 69 1.80 0.26 -17.94
C ARG A 69 1.17 1.43 -17.20
N SER A 70 -0.08 1.77 -17.55
CA SER A 70 -0.78 2.91 -16.95
C SER A 70 -1.32 2.64 -15.54
N TYR A 71 -1.39 1.38 -15.13
CA TYR A 71 -1.68 0.98 -13.76
C TYR A 71 -1.15 -0.44 -13.47
N GLY A 72 -0.94 -0.76 -12.20
CA GLY A 72 -0.49 -2.08 -11.76
C GLY A 72 -1.06 -2.43 -10.41
N ILE A 73 -1.24 -3.72 -10.17
CA ILE A 73 -1.76 -4.23 -8.90
C ILE A 73 -0.66 -5.05 -8.26
N PHE A 74 -0.36 -4.74 -7.01
CA PHE A 74 0.79 -5.25 -6.30
C PHE A 74 0.42 -5.77 -4.92
N ARG A 75 1.20 -6.72 -4.44
CA ARG A 75 1.18 -7.19 -3.04
C ARG A 75 2.59 -7.35 -2.54
N LEU A 76 2.80 -7.21 -1.24
CA LEU A 76 4.07 -7.58 -0.63
C LEU A 76 4.22 -9.09 -0.64
N SER A 77 5.43 -9.58 -0.91
CA SER A 77 5.72 -10.99 -0.74
C SER A 77 5.67 -11.33 0.75
N ASP A 78 5.06 -12.49 1.05
CA ASP A 78 4.84 -12.96 2.40
C ASP A 78 5.38 -14.40 2.47
N PRO A 79 6.40 -14.69 3.32
CA PRO A 79 6.93 -13.85 4.39
C PRO A 79 8.03 -12.84 3.99
N GLY A 80 8.63 -12.96 2.80
CA GLY A 80 9.87 -12.25 2.44
C GLY A 80 9.83 -10.72 2.62
N GLY A 81 9.05 -10.04 1.78
CA GLY A 81 8.92 -8.58 1.77
C GLY A 81 8.27 -8.02 3.03
N MET A 82 7.29 -8.73 3.58
CA MET A 82 6.66 -8.38 4.87
C MET A 82 7.70 -8.36 6.00
N SER A 83 8.63 -9.32 6.03
CA SER A 83 9.68 -9.37 7.06
C SER A 83 10.69 -8.23 6.90
N VAL A 84 11.13 -7.95 5.67
CA VAL A 84 12.06 -6.85 5.37
C VAL A 84 11.50 -5.50 5.82
N LEU A 85 10.21 -5.24 5.54
CA LEU A 85 9.57 -3.97 5.90
C LEU A 85 9.27 -3.87 7.40
N LYS A 86 8.95 -5.00 8.05
CA LYS A 86 8.76 -5.05 9.50
C LYS A 86 10.01 -4.68 10.29
N GLU A 87 11.19 -5.04 9.79
CA GLU A 87 12.49 -4.77 10.41
C GLU A 87 13.10 -3.42 9.99
N CYS A 88 12.44 -2.70 9.08
CA CYS A 88 12.93 -1.44 8.55
C CYS A 88 12.53 -0.26 9.45
N GLU A 89 13.54 0.45 9.98
CA GLU A 89 13.35 1.64 10.82
C GLU A 89 13.68 2.96 10.07
N GLU A 90 14.04 2.87 8.79
CA GLU A 90 14.39 4.02 7.96
C GLU A 90 13.15 4.82 7.52
N SER A 91 13.32 6.13 7.31
CA SER A 91 12.25 7.03 6.86
C SER A 91 12.63 7.76 5.58
N GLY A 92 11.62 8.23 4.83
CA GLY A 92 11.82 8.83 3.51
C GLY A 92 12.14 7.80 2.43
N PHE A 93 12.68 8.25 1.30
CA PHE A 93 13.02 7.36 0.18
C PHE A 93 14.36 6.65 0.42
N HIS A 94 14.33 5.35 0.66
CA HIS A 94 15.50 4.50 0.86
C HIS A 94 15.34 3.13 0.18
N PRO A 95 16.45 2.47 -0.18
CA PRO A 95 16.42 1.10 -0.69
C PRO A 95 16.18 0.11 0.45
N HIS A 96 15.57 -1.03 0.11
CA HIS A 96 15.40 -2.16 1.02
C HIS A 96 16.30 -3.32 0.60
N GLY A 97 16.78 -4.09 1.58
CA GLY A 97 17.56 -5.30 1.33
C GLY A 97 16.73 -6.41 0.68
N GLU A 98 17.39 -7.36 0.04
CA GLU A 98 16.73 -8.55 -0.51
C GLU A 98 16.23 -9.46 0.63
N PRO A 99 14.99 -9.98 0.54
CA PRO A 99 14.50 -11.03 1.42
C PRO A 99 15.44 -12.24 1.49
N ALA A 100 15.51 -12.89 2.66
CA ALA A 100 16.41 -14.02 2.89
C ALA A 100 16.15 -15.24 1.98
N ASP A 101 14.93 -15.36 1.44
CA ASP A 101 14.53 -16.41 0.51
C ASP A 101 14.82 -16.07 -0.97
N GLY A 102 15.38 -14.89 -1.23
CA GLY A 102 15.65 -14.39 -2.59
C GLY A 102 14.41 -13.99 -3.38
N SER A 103 13.24 -13.93 -2.74
CA SER A 103 12.02 -13.43 -3.36
C SER A 103 12.09 -11.90 -3.54
N PRO A 104 11.36 -11.31 -4.51
CA PRO A 104 11.22 -9.86 -4.58
C PRO A 104 10.41 -9.36 -3.38
N ILE A 105 10.62 -8.11 -2.96
CA ILE A 105 9.88 -7.50 -1.83
C ILE A 105 8.37 -7.40 -2.12
N TYR A 106 8.01 -7.20 -3.38
CA TYR A 106 6.62 -7.15 -3.83
C TYR A 106 6.50 -7.82 -5.19
N GLU A 107 5.29 -8.29 -5.48
CA GLU A 107 4.96 -8.97 -6.72
C GLU A 107 3.73 -8.37 -7.39
N HIS A 108 3.61 -8.57 -8.69
CA HIS A 108 2.46 -8.11 -9.46
C HIS A 108 1.33 -9.15 -9.40
N CYS A 109 0.14 -8.74 -8.97
CA CYS A 109 -1.06 -9.56 -8.99
C CYS A 109 -1.62 -9.68 -10.42
N ALA A 110 -1.16 -10.68 -11.17
CA ALA A 110 -1.53 -10.85 -12.58
C ALA A 110 -2.98 -11.37 -12.81
N ASN A 111 -3.64 -11.89 -11.78
CA ASN A 111 -4.95 -12.54 -11.90
C ASN A 111 -6.16 -11.63 -11.65
N VAL A 112 -6.01 -10.31 -11.84
CA VAL A 112 -7.10 -9.36 -11.62
C VAL A 112 -7.88 -9.14 -12.92
N PHE A 113 -9.15 -9.55 -12.92
CA PHE A 113 -10.08 -9.30 -14.03
C PHE A 113 -10.71 -7.92 -13.86
N THR A 114 -10.30 -6.94 -14.66
CA THR A 114 -10.99 -5.63 -14.71
C THR A 114 -12.21 -5.73 -15.63
N ASN A 115 -13.41 -5.53 -15.08
CA ASN A 115 -14.62 -5.52 -15.90
C ASN A 115 -14.69 -4.20 -16.69
N THR A 116 -14.27 -4.25 -17.96
CA THR A 116 -14.25 -3.09 -18.87
C THR A 116 -15.65 -2.59 -19.29
N ASN A 117 -16.74 -3.31 -18.96
CA ASN A 117 -18.10 -2.90 -19.32
C ASN A 117 -18.63 -1.72 -18.48
N LEU A 118 -17.99 -1.33 -17.39
CA LEU A 118 -18.40 -0.15 -16.61
C LEU A 118 -18.21 1.17 -17.40
N SER A 119 -17.37 1.18 -18.44
CA SER A 119 -17.24 2.33 -19.36
C SER A 119 -18.49 2.59 -20.22
N LYS A 120 -19.40 1.62 -20.37
CA LYS A 120 -20.64 1.79 -21.16
C LYS A 120 -21.74 2.56 -20.45
N TYR A 121 -21.67 2.70 -19.13
CA TYR A 121 -22.64 3.50 -18.36
C TYR A 121 -22.10 4.90 -18.07
N GLY A 122 -21.38 5.48 -19.03
CA GLY A 122 -20.98 6.89 -18.98
C GLY A 122 -22.21 7.77 -18.81
N LEU A 123 -22.43 8.23 -17.57
CA LEU A 123 -23.22 9.40 -17.29
C LEU A 123 -22.55 10.57 -18.00
N ARG A 124 -23.04 10.85 -19.21
CA ARG A 124 -22.79 12.11 -19.91
C ARG A 124 -23.52 13.18 -19.12
N TYR A 125 -22.76 14.05 -18.45
CA TYR A 125 -23.27 15.37 -18.06
C TYR A 125 -23.38 16.25 -19.32
#